data_AF-A0A945TPK1-F1
#
_entry.id   AF-A0A945TPK1-F1
#
_cell.length_a   1.000
_cell.length_b   1.000
_cell.length_c   1.000
_cell.angle_alpha   90.00
_cell.angle_beta   90.00
_cell.angle_gamma   90.00
#
_symmetry.space_group_name_H-M   'P 1'
#
loop_
_entity.id
_entity.type
_entity.pdbx_description
1 polymer ?
#
loop_
_entity_poly.entity_id
_entity_poly.type
_entity_poly.pdbx_seq_one_letter_code
_entity_poly.pdbx_strand_id
1 'polypeptide(L)'
;MSANITDTYETAAKTAANAANTAGQLVVKNIERMIELQMGSAKVYAEALLNNAREALEVKDAQSARSYFEKQPEVVRGIVQRMTKDSGEIMELGRAYADEAQTLFTKSATDLGAVVQNDTKAAKKGA
;
A
#
# COMPACT_ATOMS: atom_id res chain seq x y z
N MET A 1 -33.75 27.68 -17.07
CA MET A 1 -33.04 27.57 -15.77
C MET A 1 -32.99 26.14 -15.23
N SER A 2 -34.05 25.34 -15.33
CA SER A 2 -34.11 23.96 -14.81
C SER A 2 -33.18 22.94 -15.50
N ALA A 3 -32.92 23.08 -16.81
CA ALA A 3 -32.05 22.13 -17.54
C ALA A 3 -30.57 22.17 -17.08
N ASN A 4 -29.99 23.36 -16.86
CA ASN A 4 -28.59 23.51 -16.40
C ASN A 4 -28.38 22.98 -14.97
N ILE A 5 -29.41 23.08 -14.13
CA ILE A 5 -29.35 22.59 -12.74
C ILE A 5 -29.31 21.05 -12.74
N THR A 6 -30.14 20.40 -13.55
CA THR A 6 -30.15 18.92 -13.67
C THR A 6 -28.81 18.39 -14.19
N ASP A 7 -28.22 19.02 -15.21
CA ASP A 7 -26.89 18.65 -15.76
C ASP A 7 -25.76 18.84 -14.73
N THR A 8 -25.85 19.89 -13.92
CA THR A 8 -24.89 20.16 -12.84
C THR A 8 -24.98 19.09 -11.75
N TYR A 9 -26.18 18.67 -11.36
CA TYR A 9 -26.37 17.56 -10.42
C TYR A 9 -25.87 16.24 -10.97
N GLU A 10 -26.15 15.92 -12.24
CA GLU A 10 -25.65 14.70 -12.87
C GLU A 10 -24.12 14.68 -12.95
N THR A 11 -23.51 15.82 -13.29
CA THR A 11 -22.04 15.97 -13.35
C THR A 11 -21.42 15.87 -11.96
N ALA A 12 -22.01 16.52 -10.95
CA ALA A 12 -21.56 16.41 -9.56
C ALA A 12 -21.66 14.97 -9.04
N ALA A 13 -22.75 14.26 -9.36
CA ALA A 13 -22.93 12.85 -9.00
C ALA A 13 -21.88 11.95 -9.67
N LYS A 14 -21.58 12.17 -10.97
CA LYS A 14 -20.51 11.44 -11.68
C LYS A 14 -19.13 11.73 -11.06
N THR A 15 -18.82 12.99 -10.75
CA THR A 15 -17.56 13.37 -10.10
C THR A 15 -17.41 12.72 -8.73
N ALA A 16 -18.48 12.71 -7.92
CA ALA A 16 -18.48 12.03 -6.63
C ALA A 16 -18.34 10.50 -6.74
N ALA A 17 -19.02 9.88 -7.71
CA ALA A 17 -18.88 8.45 -7.99
C ALA A 17 -17.46 8.08 -8.42
N ASN A 18 -16.82 8.92 -9.25
CA ASN A 18 -15.43 8.73 -9.66
C ASN A 18 -14.48 8.83 -8.47
N ALA A 19 -14.65 9.82 -7.59
CA ALA A 19 -13.86 9.95 -6.38
C ALA A 19 -14.01 8.71 -5.47
N ALA A 20 -15.23 8.20 -5.30
CA ALA A 20 -15.50 6.98 -4.53
C ALA A 20 -14.83 5.74 -5.15
N ASN A 21 -14.88 5.59 -6.48
CA ASN A 21 -14.22 4.50 -7.19
C ASN A 21 -12.70 4.55 -7.02
N THR A 22 -12.09 5.74 -7.16
CA THR A 22 -10.65 5.90 -6.96
C THR A 22 -10.23 5.67 -5.50
N ALA A 23 -11.05 6.06 -4.52
CA ALA A 23 -10.82 5.70 -3.12
C ALA A 23 -10.86 4.19 -2.89
N GLY A 24 -11.82 3.49 -3.50
CA GLY A 24 -11.91 2.04 -3.46
C GLY A 24 -10.67 1.36 -4.06
N GLN A 25 -10.18 1.86 -5.20
CA GLN A 25 -8.94 1.37 -5.82
C GLN A 25 -7.72 1.57 -4.92
N LEU A 26 -7.62 2.71 -4.23
CA LEU A 26 -6.54 2.96 -3.27
C LEU A 26 -6.53 1.93 -2.15
N VAL A 27 -7.71 1.61 -1.59
CA VAL A 27 -7.84 0.58 -0.54
C VAL A 27 -7.42 -0.80 -1.06
N VAL A 28 -7.92 -1.21 -2.24
CA VAL A 28 -7.58 -2.51 -2.84
C VAL A 28 -6.06 -2.61 -3.08
N LYS A 29 -5.45 -1.60 -3.69
CA LYS A 29 -4.00 -1.54 -3.93
C LYS A 29 -3.19 -1.70 -2.64
N ASN A 30 -3.63 -1.09 -1.54
CA ASN A 30 -2.94 -1.21 -0.26
C ASN A 30 -3.12 -2.59 0.37
N ILE A 31 -4.29 -3.21 0.22
CA ILE A 31 -4.52 -4.60 0.63
C ILE A 31 -3.63 -5.55 -0.18
N GLU A 32 -3.53 -5.39 -1.50
CA GLU A 32 -2.64 -6.18 -2.36
C GLU A 32 -1.19 -6.06 -1.89
N ARG A 33 -0.71 -4.84 -1.63
CA ARG A 33 0.66 -4.60 -1.13
C ARG A 33 0.89 -5.25 0.24
N MET A 34 -0.09 -5.21 1.16
CA MET A 34 0.01 -5.89 2.45
C MET A 34 0.10 -7.41 2.28
N ILE A 35 -0.69 -7.99 1.37
CA ILE A 35 -0.65 -9.43 1.08
C ILE A 35 0.71 -9.83 0.49
N GLU A 36 1.25 -9.03 -0.44
CA GLU A 36 2.60 -9.23 -1.00
C GLU A 36 3.67 -9.24 0.10
N LEU A 37 3.61 -8.28 1.03
CA LEU A 37 4.53 -8.21 2.17
C LEU A 37 4.42 -9.46 3.06
N GLN A 38 3.21 -9.85 3.45
CA GLN A 38 2.99 -11.02 4.30
C GLN A 38 3.46 -12.33 3.64
N MET A 39 3.15 -12.52 2.35
CA MET A 39 3.61 -13.70 1.60
C MET A 39 5.14 -13.68 1.39
N GLY A 40 5.72 -12.52 1.11
CA GLY A 40 7.16 -12.33 0.95
C GLY A 40 7.94 -12.64 2.23
N SER A 41 7.44 -12.18 3.38
CA SER A 41 8.01 -12.50 4.69
C SER A 41 7.84 -13.98 5.03
N ALA A 42 6.66 -14.56 4.82
CA ALA A 42 6.39 -15.98 5.10
C ALA A 42 7.31 -16.91 4.31
N LYS A 43 7.50 -16.65 3.00
CA LYS A 43 8.42 -17.42 2.15
C LYS A 43 9.83 -17.42 2.72
N VAL A 44 10.32 -16.27 3.17
CA VAL A 44 11.71 -16.18 3.61
C VAL A 44 11.93 -16.71 5.02
N TYR A 45 10.96 -16.59 5.92
CA TYR A 45 11.04 -17.31 7.20
C TYR A 45 11.06 -18.82 6.99
N ALA A 46 10.25 -19.34 6.05
CA ALA A 46 10.26 -20.76 5.70
C ALA A 46 11.61 -21.20 5.10
N GLU A 47 12.19 -20.40 4.20
CA GLU A 47 13.53 -20.66 3.65
C GLU A 47 14.61 -20.64 4.74
N ALA A 48 14.57 -19.68 5.67
CA ALA A 48 15.52 -19.60 6.78
C ALA A 48 15.41 -20.82 7.71
N LEU A 49 14.18 -21.22 8.06
CA LEU A 49 13.93 -22.41 8.87
C LEU A 49 14.39 -23.70 8.18
N LEU A 50 14.07 -23.86 6.90
CA LEU A 50 14.45 -25.04 6.12
C LEU A 50 15.97 -25.14 5.96
N ASN A 51 16.65 -24.02 5.70
CA ASN A 51 18.10 -23.99 5.58
C ASN A 51 18.76 -24.31 6.93
N ASN A 52 18.30 -23.70 8.03
CA ASN A 52 18.82 -24.00 9.37
C ASN A 52 18.59 -25.47 9.76
N ALA A 53 17.42 -26.04 9.43
CA ALA A 53 17.12 -27.45 9.66
C ALA A 53 18.04 -28.38 8.85
N ARG A 54 18.32 -28.05 7.58
CA ARG A 54 19.28 -28.81 6.76
C ARG A 54 20.68 -28.77 7.34
N GLU A 55 21.15 -27.59 7.75
CA GLU A 55 22.47 -27.43 8.37
C GLU A 55 22.57 -28.19 9.70
N ALA A 56 21.49 -28.21 10.50
CA ALA A 56 21.45 -28.98 11.74
C ALA A 56 21.55 -30.50 11.49
N LEU A 57 20.94 -31.01 10.41
CA LEU A 57 21.04 -32.43 10.02
C LEU A 57 22.43 -32.82 9.50
N GLU A 58 23.26 -31.84 9.10
CA GLU A 58 24.64 -32.07 8.68
C GLU A 58 25.63 -32.16 9.86
N VAL A 59 25.19 -31.88 11.09
CA VAL A 59 25.98 -32.03 12.31
C VAL A 59 26.12 -33.52 12.64
N LYS A 60 27.33 -34.05 12.48
CA LYS A 60 27.64 -35.49 12.67
C LYS A 60 28.76 -35.73 13.69
N ASP A 61 29.50 -34.68 14.04
CA ASP A 61 30.68 -34.73 14.90
C ASP A 61 30.94 -33.36 15.55
N ALA A 62 31.92 -33.29 16.45
CA ALA A 62 32.25 -32.06 17.17
C ALA A 62 32.72 -30.91 16.25
N GLN A 63 33.31 -31.23 15.09
CA GLN A 63 33.80 -30.23 14.16
C GLN A 63 32.66 -29.60 13.37
N SER A 64 31.74 -30.40 12.86
CA SER A 64 30.50 -29.95 12.20
C SER A 64 29.57 -29.21 13.18
N ALA A 65 29.51 -29.65 14.45
CA ALA A 65 28.80 -28.93 15.50
C ALA A 65 29.39 -27.52 15.72
N ARG A 66 30.72 -27.41 15.81
CA ARG A 66 31.40 -26.12 15.96
C ARG A 66 31.10 -25.18 14.79
N SER A 67 31.23 -25.67 13.56
CA SER A 67 30.90 -24.89 12.35
C SER A 67 29.43 -24.43 12.32
N TYR A 68 28.49 -25.28 12.77
CA TYR A 68 27.09 -24.91 12.88
C TYR A 68 26.87 -23.77 13.88
N PHE A 69 27.51 -23.82 15.06
CA PHE A 69 27.39 -22.78 16.07
C PHE A 69 28.07 -21.46 15.66
N GLU A 70 29.19 -21.52 14.94
CA GLU A 70 29.89 -20.33 14.43
C GLU A 70 29.03 -19.53 13.44
N LYS A 71 28.10 -20.18 12.73
CA LYS A 71 27.18 -19.54 11.78
C LYS A 71 25.91 -18.96 12.38
N GLN A 72 25.52 -19.36 13.60
CA GLN A 72 24.27 -18.89 14.23
C GLN A 72 24.16 -17.37 14.34
N PRO A 73 25.23 -16.61 14.67
CA PRO A 73 25.17 -15.15 14.67
C PRO A 73 24.82 -14.55 13.31
N GLU A 74 25.21 -15.18 12.20
CA GLU A 74 24.85 -14.72 10.85
C GLU A 74 23.39 -15.01 10.53
N VAL A 75 22.88 -16.17 10.92
CA VAL A 75 21.44 -16.51 10.80
C VAL A 75 20.59 -15.48 11.55
N VAL A 76 20.99 -15.16 12.80
CA VAL A 76 20.30 -14.13 13.61
C VAL A 76 20.40 -12.75 12.96
N ARG A 77 21.57 -12.35 12.46
CA ARG A 77 21.72 -11.08 11.72
C ARG A 77 20.83 -11.03 10.49
N GLY A 78 20.71 -12.12 9.74
CA GLY A 78 19.82 -12.21 8.58
C GLY A 78 18.36 -11.99 8.95
N ILE A 79 17.89 -12.58 10.05
CA ILE A 79 16.53 -12.38 10.58
C ILE A 79 16.31 -10.92 11.00
N VAL A 80 17.26 -10.32 11.72
CA VAL A 80 17.15 -8.91 12.16
C VAL A 80 17.12 -7.96 10.97
N GLN A 81 18.01 -8.15 9.99
CA GLN A 81 18.02 -7.34 8.76
C GLN A 81 16.70 -7.46 8.00
N ARG A 82 16.13 -8.67 7.93
CA ARG A 82 14.81 -8.91 7.34
C ARG A 82 13.72 -8.12 8.09
N MET A 83 13.69 -8.22 9.41
CA MET A 83 12.72 -7.50 10.24
C MET A 83 12.82 -5.98 10.07
N THR A 84 14.04 -5.43 9.98
CA THR A 84 14.26 -4.01 9.68
C THR A 84 13.73 -3.64 8.29
N LYS A 85 13.99 -4.48 7.28
CA LYS A 85 13.48 -4.27 5.92
C LYS A 85 11.95 -4.27 5.89
N ASP A 86 11.32 -5.31 6.44
CA ASP A 86 9.86 -5.45 6.49
C ASP A 86 9.23 -4.26 7.22
N SER A 87 9.85 -3.77 8.31
CA SER A 87 9.40 -2.57 9.02
C SER A 87 9.48 -1.31 8.15
N GLY A 88 10.54 -1.17 7.37
CA GLY A 88 10.71 -0.08 6.40
C GLY A 88 9.64 -0.11 5.32
N GLU A 89 9.35 -1.29 4.75
CA GLU A 89 8.32 -1.46 3.72
C GLU A 89 6.91 -1.16 4.26
N ILE A 90 6.61 -1.52 5.51
CA ILE A 90 5.35 -1.15 6.18
C ILE A 90 5.25 0.37 6.38
N MET A 91 6.33 1.03 6.82
CA MET A 91 6.35 2.48 6.99
C MET A 91 6.15 3.21 5.65
N GLU A 92 6.80 2.72 4.59
CA GLU A 92 6.64 3.25 3.24
C GLU A 92 5.20 3.08 2.76
N LEU A 93 4.60 1.91 2.98
CA LEU A 93 3.19 1.67 2.65
C LEU A 93 2.25 2.66 3.35
N GLY A 94 2.43 2.86 4.66
CA GLY A 94 1.61 3.82 5.43
C GLY A 94 1.76 5.25 4.93
N ARG A 95 2.99 5.66 4.58
CA ARG A 95 3.25 6.99 3.99
C ARG A 95 2.62 7.14 2.62
N ALA A 96 2.81 6.18 1.73
CA ALA A 96 2.23 6.19 0.39
C ALA A 96 0.70 6.26 0.44
N TYR A 97 0.06 5.51 1.34
CA TYR A 97 -1.38 5.59 1.55
C TYR A 97 -1.83 6.99 1.98
N ALA A 98 -1.14 7.61 2.95
CA ALA A 98 -1.47 8.96 3.42
C ALA A 98 -1.31 10.01 2.31
N ASP A 99 -0.21 9.97 1.57
CA ASP A 99 0.07 10.90 0.47
C ASP A 99 -0.95 10.74 -0.68
N GLU A 100 -1.26 9.50 -1.07
CA GLU A 100 -2.26 9.20 -2.10
C GLU A 100 -3.68 9.59 -1.66
N ALA A 101 -4.05 9.35 -0.40
CA ALA A 101 -5.34 9.74 0.15
C ALA A 101 -5.50 11.28 0.21
N GLN A 102 -4.47 12.00 0.65
CA GLN A 102 -4.49 13.47 0.67
C GLN A 102 -4.61 14.05 -0.74
N THR A 103 -3.89 13.45 -1.71
CA THR A 103 -3.97 13.82 -3.12
C THR A 103 -5.39 13.61 -3.66
N LEU A 104 -5.99 12.45 -3.39
CA LEU A 104 -7.34 12.13 -3.81
C LEU A 104 -8.36 13.10 -3.21
N PHE A 105 -8.25 13.42 -1.93
CA PHE A 105 -9.13 14.37 -1.26
C PHE A 105 -9.05 15.76 -1.90
N THR A 106 -7.82 16.27 -2.08
CA THR A 106 -7.58 17.59 -2.67
C THR A 106 -8.12 17.67 -4.09
N LYS A 107 -7.91 16.62 -4.90
CA LYS A 107 -8.43 16.53 -6.26
C LYS A 107 -9.95 16.50 -6.27
N SER A 108 -10.56 15.67 -5.43
CA SER A 108 -12.03 15.55 -5.36
C SER A 108 -12.70 16.86 -4.95
N ALA A 109 -12.12 17.58 -3.98
CA ALA A 109 -12.60 18.90 -3.59
C ALA A 109 -12.46 19.94 -4.71
N THR A 110 -11.35 19.89 -5.45
CA THR A 110 -11.09 20.79 -6.59
C THR A 110 -12.06 20.51 -7.75
N ASP A 111 -12.23 19.24 -8.10
CA ASP A 111 -13.11 18.81 -9.20
C ASP A 111 -14.58 19.16 -8.90
N LEU A 112 -15.03 18.94 -7.66
CA LEU A 112 -16.38 19.31 -7.23
C LEU A 112 -16.57 20.84 -7.20
N GLY A 113 -15.57 21.58 -6.70
CA GLY A 113 -15.56 23.04 -6.71
C GLY A 113 -15.61 23.62 -8.13
N ALA A 114 -14.93 22.99 -9.08
CA ALA A 114 -14.98 23.38 -10.50
C ALA A 114 -16.36 23.17 -11.11
N VAL A 115 -17.06 22.06 -10.79
CA VAL A 115 -18.44 21.82 -11.25
C VAL A 115 -19.38 22.94 -10.78
N VAL A 116 -19.34 23.30 -9.50
CA VAL A 116 -20.17 24.36 -8.91
C VAL A 116 -19.83 25.75 -9.50
N GLN A 117 -18.54 26.03 -9.69
CA GLN A 117 -18.10 27.32 -10.23
C GLN A 117 -18.46 27.49 -11.72
N ASN A 118 -18.43 26.41 -12.49
CA ASN A 118 -18.83 26.42 -13.90
C ASN A 118 -20.34 26.64 -14.07
N ASP A 119 -21.17 26.04 -13.21
CA ASP A 119 -22.62 26.31 -13.19
C ASP A 119 -22.92 27.78 -12.86
N THR A 120 -22.23 28.33 -11.85
CA THR A 120 -22.37 29.75 -11.47
C THR A 120 -21.97 30.71 -12.60
N LYS A 121 -20.93 30.39 -13.37
CA LYS A 121 -20.49 31.18 -14.53
C LYS A 121 -21.45 31.05 -15.72
N ALA A 122 -22.01 29.86 -15.95
CA ALA A 122 -23.01 29.63 -17.00
C ALA A 122 -24.31 30.39 -16.71
N ALA A 123 -24.76 30.40 -15.44
CA ALA A 123 -25.94 31.14 -15.01
C ALA A 123 -25.79 32.67 -15.20
N LYS A 124 -24.58 33.23 -15.04
CA LYS A 124 -24.31 34.67 -15.24
C LYS A 124 -24.16 35.08 -16.71
N LYS A 125 -23.88 34.16 -17.63
CA LYS A 125 -23.77 34.43 -19.08
C LYS A 125 -25.10 34.30 -19.84
N GLY A 126 -26.09 33.62 -19.23
CA GLY A 126 -27.41 33.38 -19.82
C GLY A 126 -28.53 34.28 -19.28
N ALA A 127 -28.20 35.25 -18.43
CA ALA A 127 -29.08 36.33 -17.95
C ALA A 127 -28.66 37.65 -18.57
#